data_AF-A0A8H7N3Z5-F1
#
_entry.id   AF-A0A8H7N3Z5-F1
#
_cell.length_a   1.000
_cell.length_b   1.000
_cell.length_c   1.000
_cell.angle_alpha   90.00
_cell.angle_beta   90.00
_cell.angle_gamma   90.00
#
_symmetry.space_group_name_H-M   'P 1'
#
loop_
_entity.id
_entity.type
_entity.pdbx_description
1 polymer ?
#
loop_
_entity_poly.entity_id
_entity_poly.type
_entity_poly.pdbx_seq_one_letter_code
_entity_poly.pdbx_strand_id
1 'polypeptide(L)'
;MNRSRPRLKNGVDLQLQSAFSDGNWPVVIRLAEKRMRMLNDQYYQILKVVAESQLDDPAQKLAAVTALYQYVKDGTVIKDVDAIDLLEWATGDLTHEDEFLESLGPLRVRAVKAAPKDKVSASRALESCLLHWDLVSSQQIAATLDRSFPQERQFLFWNIVVTYLLSTSSQADATKKKLYGTLALKQIERAAQATEQAFQADSAAPAPARGIQSEEEILLLYDIMETHGSSADLEKVTTSPVFGPISQFRQGRKEPLLRVIANNRRGGNWISIFRLCNECLSEVDESGEPNLMASDWSIWKEFIEAANHIKSSDESAPKTVQELLLKLSKSTKLRPIYKRNLQLARVSAAFYLATNDKEDSGSNAASSLQLQELTQYIEVHATSPACFDDIKPFIELLGPLGMKNLAHKILPDLLKRNEIEGRASKAIKVLTLKVQYFVSTSPLSYTTIHGPSPATGVHCVKAKQARPHAYLAFLLFHGKEFKSTSPSLRNHQMGFLPNPIPFQSLCF
;
A
#
# COMPACT_ATOMS: atom_id res chain seq x y z
N MET A 1 -8.63 27.85 -10.90
CA MET A 1 -7.30 27.93 -10.25
C MET A 1 -6.40 28.71 -11.22
N ASN A 2 -5.74 29.80 -10.83
CA ASN A 2 -4.85 30.53 -11.75
C ASN A 2 -3.63 29.66 -12.09
N ARG A 3 -3.69 28.92 -13.21
CA ARG A 3 -2.52 28.19 -13.75
C ARG A 3 -1.47 29.21 -14.18
N SER A 4 -0.22 29.02 -13.74
CA SER A 4 0.88 29.90 -14.14
C SER A 4 1.05 29.85 -15.67
N ARG A 5 1.13 31.02 -16.30
CA ARG A 5 1.32 31.13 -17.74
C ARG A 5 2.61 30.38 -18.17
N PRO A 6 2.56 29.53 -19.21
CA PRO A 6 3.72 28.77 -19.66
C PRO A 6 4.78 29.69 -20.28
N ARG A 7 6.02 29.22 -20.37
CA ARG A 7 7.07 29.93 -21.10
C ARG A 7 6.95 29.62 -22.60
N LEU A 8 7.23 30.60 -23.45
CA LEU A 8 7.37 30.36 -24.88
C LEU A 8 8.62 29.52 -25.16
N LYS A 9 8.64 28.82 -26.30
CA LYS A 9 9.76 27.95 -26.67
C LYS A 9 11.07 28.73 -26.83
N ASN A 10 12.18 28.02 -26.66
CA ASN A 10 13.51 28.59 -26.90
C ASN A 10 13.64 29.10 -28.34
N GLY A 11 14.23 30.28 -28.50
CA GLY A 11 14.43 30.93 -29.81
C GLY A 11 13.33 31.91 -30.23
N VAL A 12 12.26 32.06 -29.45
CA VAL A 12 11.32 33.18 -29.62
C VAL A 12 12.01 34.50 -29.24
N ASP A 13 11.83 35.56 -30.03
CA ASP A 13 12.49 36.85 -29.77
C ASP A 13 11.98 37.54 -28.49
N LEU A 14 12.82 38.38 -27.89
CA LEU A 14 12.53 39.04 -26.62
C LEU A 14 11.26 39.90 -26.68
N GLN A 15 10.97 40.52 -27.83
CA GLN A 15 9.78 41.36 -27.97
C GLN A 15 8.50 40.54 -27.82
N LEU A 16 8.44 39.38 -28.46
CA LEU A 16 7.30 38.47 -28.34
C LEU A 16 7.22 37.81 -26.95
N GLN A 17 8.37 37.45 -26.36
CA GLN A 17 8.41 36.93 -24.98
C GLN A 17 7.90 37.94 -23.95
N SER A 18 8.35 39.20 -24.03
CA SER A 18 7.90 40.27 -23.13
C SER A 18 6.42 40.54 -23.29
N ALA A 19 5.93 40.72 -24.53
CA ALA A 19 4.50 40.95 -24.77
C ALA A 19 3.61 39.82 -24.24
N PHE A 20 4.05 38.56 -24.37
CA PHE A 20 3.34 37.41 -23.84
C PHE A 20 3.39 37.36 -22.30
N SER A 21 4.51 37.74 -21.69
CA SER A 21 4.65 37.80 -20.23
C SER A 21 3.82 38.93 -19.61
N ASP A 22 3.70 40.05 -20.31
CA ASP A 22 2.93 41.22 -19.88
C ASP A 22 1.41 41.04 -20.12
N GLY A 23 1.00 39.98 -20.83
CA GLY A 23 -0.41 39.77 -21.21
C GLY A 23 -0.91 40.77 -22.26
N ASN A 24 -0.02 41.35 -23.05
CA ASN A 24 -0.37 42.26 -24.14
C ASN A 24 -0.80 41.48 -25.39
N TRP A 25 -1.98 40.85 -25.32
CA TRP A 25 -2.49 39.92 -26.34
C TRP A 25 -2.59 40.52 -27.75
N PRO A 26 -3.05 41.77 -27.96
CA PRO A 26 -3.05 42.36 -29.30
C PRO A 26 -1.66 42.45 -29.94
N VAL A 27 -0.63 42.72 -29.14
CA VAL A 27 0.77 42.73 -29.61
C VAL A 27 1.26 41.32 -29.90
N VAL A 28 0.94 40.35 -29.04
CA VAL A 28 1.28 38.93 -29.25
C VAL A 28 0.69 38.42 -30.56
N ILE A 29 -0.59 38.66 -30.83
CA ILE A 29 -1.30 38.24 -32.05
C ILE A 29 -0.58 38.77 -33.30
N ARG A 30 -0.31 40.08 -33.33
CA ARG A 30 0.34 40.74 -34.47
C ARG A 30 1.76 40.19 -34.70
N LEU A 31 2.54 40.00 -33.63
CA LEU A 31 3.90 39.48 -33.72
C LEU A 31 3.92 38.01 -34.12
N ALA A 32 3.05 37.18 -33.54
CA ALA A 32 2.90 35.77 -33.90
C ALA A 32 2.49 35.62 -35.38
N GLU A 33 1.55 36.41 -35.87
CA GLU A 33 1.15 36.40 -37.29
C GLU A 33 2.30 36.80 -38.22
N LYS A 34 3.07 37.84 -37.86
CA LYS A 34 4.25 38.24 -38.62
C LYS A 34 5.27 37.10 -38.68
N ARG A 35 5.55 36.44 -37.56
CA ARG A 35 6.50 35.32 -37.46
C ARG A 35 6.01 34.09 -38.23
N MET A 36 4.73 33.76 -38.14
CA MET A 36 4.10 32.69 -38.91
C MET A 36 4.30 32.90 -40.42
N ARG A 37 4.05 34.11 -40.94
CA ARG A 37 4.24 34.41 -42.38
C ARG A 37 5.70 34.35 -42.83
N MET A 38 6.65 34.71 -41.96
CA MET A 38 8.07 34.72 -42.29
C MET A 38 8.72 33.33 -42.20
N LEU A 39 8.35 32.54 -41.19
CA LEU A 39 9.02 31.29 -40.84
C LEU A 39 8.24 30.05 -41.30
N ASN A 40 6.95 30.21 -41.63
CA ASN A 40 6.03 29.12 -41.94
C ASN A 40 6.01 28.02 -40.86
N ASP A 41 6.16 28.42 -39.59
CA ASP A 41 6.19 27.53 -38.43
C ASP A 41 4.83 27.50 -37.72
N GLN A 42 4.26 26.30 -37.62
CA GLN A 42 2.96 26.03 -37.01
C GLN A 42 2.89 26.47 -35.55
N TYR A 43 4.01 26.53 -34.83
CA TYR A 43 4.06 27.04 -33.45
C TYR A 43 3.45 28.45 -33.35
N TYR A 44 3.80 29.34 -34.28
CA TYR A 44 3.31 30.73 -34.24
C TYR A 44 1.84 30.84 -34.63
N GLN A 45 1.32 29.91 -35.43
CA GLN A 45 -0.12 29.82 -35.69
C GLN A 45 -0.87 29.46 -34.39
N ILE A 46 -0.36 28.49 -33.64
CA ILE A 46 -0.96 28.06 -32.36
C ILE A 46 -0.83 29.16 -31.32
N LEU A 47 0.32 29.83 -31.21
CA LEU A 47 0.51 30.97 -30.31
C LEU A 47 -0.46 32.11 -30.62
N LYS A 48 -0.74 32.38 -31.90
CA LYS A 48 -1.74 33.36 -32.31
C LYS A 48 -3.13 32.98 -31.80
N VAL A 49 -3.59 31.74 -32.06
CA VAL A 49 -4.90 31.25 -31.61
C VAL A 49 -5.04 31.29 -30.09
N VAL A 50 -3.97 30.90 -29.38
CA VAL A 50 -3.91 30.98 -27.93
C VAL A 50 -4.02 32.42 -27.45
N ALA A 51 -3.31 33.37 -28.07
CA ALA A 51 -3.42 34.78 -27.71
C ALA A 51 -4.80 35.38 -28.03
N GLU A 52 -5.45 34.96 -29.11
CA GLU A 52 -6.83 35.33 -29.44
C GLU A 52 -7.81 34.87 -28.33
N SER A 53 -7.62 33.65 -27.80
CA SER A 53 -8.46 33.14 -26.70
C SER A 53 -8.41 33.93 -25.40
N GLN A 54 -7.39 34.78 -25.24
CA GLN A 54 -7.20 35.60 -24.05
C GLN A 54 -7.83 37.00 -24.19
N LEU A 55 -8.42 37.32 -25.34
CA LEU A 55 -9.14 38.57 -25.54
C LEU A 55 -10.54 38.50 -24.87
N ASP A 56 -11.07 39.67 -24.49
CA ASP A 56 -12.36 39.77 -23.78
C ASP A 56 -13.58 39.53 -24.69
N ASP A 57 -13.38 39.18 -25.96
CA ASP A 57 -14.44 38.86 -26.91
C ASP A 57 -14.95 37.41 -26.70
N PRO A 58 -16.25 37.20 -26.41
CA PRO A 58 -16.81 35.86 -26.19
C PRO A 58 -16.57 34.88 -27.35
N ALA A 59 -16.56 35.35 -28.60
CA ALA A 59 -16.31 34.50 -29.76
C ALA A 59 -14.85 34.02 -29.79
N GLN A 60 -13.92 34.89 -29.40
CA GLN A 60 -12.49 34.58 -29.40
C GLN A 60 -12.09 33.72 -28.20
N LYS A 61 -12.77 33.83 -27.06
CA LYS A 61 -12.52 32.97 -25.88
C LYS A 61 -12.54 31.47 -26.19
N LEU A 62 -13.36 31.04 -27.15
CA LEU A 62 -13.45 29.64 -27.58
C LEU A 62 -12.54 29.28 -28.76
N ALA A 63 -11.72 30.20 -29.27
CA ALA A 63 -10.86 29.98 -30.43
C ALA A 63 -9.86 28.84 -30.20
N ALA A 64 -9.22 28.79 -29.01
CA ALA A 64 -8.28 27.74 -28.66
C ALA A 64 -8.96 26.36 -28.57
N VAL A 65 -10.15 26.29 -27.97
CA VAL A 65 -10.95 25.06 -27.87
C VAL A 65 -11.38 24.57 -29.26
N THR A 66 -11.87 25.49 -30.11
CA THR A 66 -12.28 25.17 -31.49
C THR A 66 -11.11 24.65 -32.31
N ALA A 67 -9.95 25.31 -32.22
CA ALA A 67 -8.74 24.87 -32.91
C ALA A 67 -8.25 23.51 -32.40
N LEU A 68 -8.27 23.28 -31.08
CA LEU A 68 -7.92 22.00 -30.47
C LEU A 68 -8.73 20.84 -31.08
N TYR A 69 -10.06 20.95 -31.08
CA TYR A 69 -10.91 19.91 -31.66
C TYR A 69 -10.70 19.75 -33.17
N GLN A 70 -10.45 20.84 -33.89
CA GLN A 70 -10.16 20.77 -35.32
C GLN A 70 -8.84 20.03 -35.58
N TYR A 71 -7.77 20.31 -34.83
CA TYR A 71 -6.50 19.59 -34.95
C TYR A 71 -6.65 18.10 -34.64
N VAL A 72 -7.49 17.77 -33.66
CA VAL A 72 -7.79 16.37 -33.32
C VAL A 72 -8.50 15.70 -34.48
N LYS A 73 -9.60 16.29 -34.96
CA LYS A 73 -10.45 15.80 -36.05
C LYS A 73 -9.68 15.61 -37.37
N ASP A 74 -8.83 16.56 -37.71
CA ASP A 74 -8.06 16.54 -38.95
C ASP A 74 -6.84 15.60 -38.90
N GLY A 75 -6.56 14.97 -37.76
CA GLY A 75 -5.35 14.16 -37.62
C GLY A 75 -4.06 14.99 -37.69
N THR A 76 -4.13 16.31 -37.43
CA THR A 76 -2.99 17.22 -37.51
C THR A 76 -1.85 16.77 -36.60
N VAL A 77 -0.62 16.82 -37.11
CA VAL A 77 0.59 16.53 -36.35
C VAL A 77 1.24 17.83 -35.91
N ILE A 78 1.02 18.21 -34.65
CA ILE A 78 1.72 19.33 -34.03
C ILE A 78 3.05 18.79 -33.49
N LYS A 79 4.15 19.12 -34.17
CA LYS A 79 5.48 18.55 -33.84
C LYS A 79 6.08 19.13 -32.56
N ASP A 80 5.63 20.32 -32.17
CA ASP A 80 6.21 21.11 -31.10
C ASP A 80 5.38 20.92 -29.82
N VAL A 81 5.97 20.29 -28.81
CA VAL A 81 5.29 20.05 -27.52
C VAL A 81 5.01 21.36 -26.79
N ASP A 82 5.85 22.39 -26.96
CA ASP A 82 5.58 23.71 -26.36
C ASP A 82 4.32 24.35 -26.96
N ALA A 83 3.99 24.05 -28.22
CA ALA A 83 2.72 24.49 -28.82
C ALA A 83 1.51 23.78 -28.20
N ILE A 84 1.64 22.48 -27.90
CA ILE A 84 0.57 21.71 -27.25
C ILE A 84 0.38 22.17 -25.81
N ASP A 85 1.47 22.48 -25.09
CA ASP A 85 1.41 23.04 -23.74
C ASP A 85 0.72 24.42 -23.71
N LEU A 86 0.91 25.24 -24.76
CA LEU A 86 0.17 26.50 -24.92
C LEU A 86 -1.33 26.27 -25.12
N LEU A 87 -1.72 25.25 -25.91
CA LEU A 87 -3.12 24.87 -26.08
C LEU A 87 -3.73 24.38 -24.76
N GLU A 88 -3.05 23.48 -24.06
CA GLU A 88 -3.49 22.96 -22.76
C GLU A 88 -3.68 24.08 -21.72
N TRP A 89 -2.76 25.05 -21.69
CA TRP A 89 -2.92 26.23 -20.85
C TRP A 89 -4.14 27.07 -21.23
N ALA A 90 -4.33 27.31 -22.53
CA ALA A 90 -5.41 28.16 -23.03
C ALA A 90 -6.81 27.53 -22.89
N THR A 91 -6.91 26.20 -22.99
CA THR A 91 -8.19 25.48 -22.89
C THR A 91 -8.52 25.02 -21.46
N GLY A 92 -7.57 25.11 -20.53
CA GLY A 92 -7.66 24.47 -19.22
C GLY A 92 -8.88 24.84 -18.36
N ASP A 93 -9.37 26.09 -18.45
CA ASP A 93 -10.57 26.54 -17.71
C ASP A 93 -11.87 26.35 -18.53
N LEU A 94 -11.77 25.86 -19.77
CA LEU A 94 -12.86 25.79 -20.74
C LEU A 94 -13.27 24.36 -21.12
N THR A 95 -12.39 23.37 -20.88
CA THR A 95 -12.62 21.96 -21.18
C THR A 95 -12.78 21.16 -19.90
N HIS A 96 -13.69 20.18 -19.89
CA HIS A 96 -13.76 19.21 -18.78
C HIS A 96 -12.52 18.31 -18.75
N GLU A 97 -12.13 17.83 -17.57
CA GLU A 97 -10.94 16.97 -17.41
C GLU A 97 -11.01 15.70 -18.27
N ASP A 98 -12.20 15.12 -18.43
CA ASP A 98 -12.44 13.92 -19.26
C ASP A 98 -12.17 14.15 -20.76
N GLU A 99 -12.26 15.40 -21.23
CA GLU A 99 -12.03 15.74 -22.64
C GLU A 99 -10.55 15.67 -23.03
N PHE A 100 -9.63 15.65 -22.06
CA PHE A 100 -8.19 15.55 -22.32
C PHE A 100 -7.85 14.28 -23.11
N LEU A 101 -8.49 13.16 -22.77
CA LEU A 101 -8.27 11.84 -23.37
C LEU A 101 -8.64 11.81 -24.86
N GLU A 102 -9.62 12.62 -25.26
CA GLU A 102 -10.09 12.69 -26.64
C GLU A 102 -9.42 13.81 -27.44
N SER A 103 -8.67 14.71 -26.78
CA SER A 103 -8.12 15.91 -27.40
C SER A 103 -6.59 16.04 -27.30
N LEU A 104 -6.08 16.57 -26.17
CA LEU A 104 -4.67 16.86 -25.95
C LEU A 104 -3.81 15.60 -25.90
N GLY A 105 -4.29 14.52 -25.29
CA GLY A 105 -3.61 13.23 -25.25
C GLY A 105 -3.24 12.70 -26.63
N PRO A 106 -4.21 12.53 -27.55
CA PRO A 106 -3.95 12.13 -28.94
C PRO A 106 -2.99 13.04 -29.71
N LEU A 107 -3.00 14.36 -29.45
CA LEU A 107 -2.04 15.29 -30.07
C LEU A 107 -0.62 15.05 -29.54
N ARG A 108 -0.46 14.84 -28.23
CA ARG A 108 0.83 14.50 -27.59
C ARG A 108 1.39 13.19 -28.15
N VAL A 109 0.55 12.16 -28.31
CA VAL A 109 0.93 10.89 -28.93
C VAL A 109 1.46 11.11 -30.36
N ARG A 110 0.77 11.92 -31.16
CA ARG A 110 1.18 12.23 -32.54
C ARG A 110 2.51 12.99 -32.57
N ALA A 111 2.69 13.98 -31.69
CA ALA A 111 3.92 14.74 -31.56
C ALA A 111 5.13 13.82 -31.27
N VAL A 112 4.99 12.94 -30.28
CA VAL A 112 6.04 11.98 -29.90
C VAL A 112 6.34 10.99 -31.02
N LYS A 113 5.32 10.47 -31.71
CA LYS A 113 5.53 9.56 -32.85
C LYS A 113 6.21 10.26 -34.04
N ALA A 114 6.02 11.56 -34.21
CA ALA A 114 6.66 12.34 -35.27
C ALA A 114 8.14 12.66 -34.97
N ALA A 115 8.50 12.76 -33.69
CA ALA A 115 9.87 13.01 -33.23
C ALA A 115 10.29 12.03 -32.11
N PRO A 116 10.37 10.70 -32.39
CA PRO A 116 10.56 9.68 -31.36
C PRO A 116 11.93 9.73 -30.67
N LYS A 117 12.90 10.45 -31.26
CA LYS A 117 14.25 10.66 -30.73
C LYS A 117 14.38 11.92 -29.86
N ASP A 118 13.32 12.71 -29.73
CA ASP A 118 13.29 13.83 -28.80
C ASP A 118 12.86 13.34 -27.40
N LYS A 119 13.86 12.97 -26.60
CA LYS A 119 13.69 12.45 -25.24
C LYS A 119 12.94 13.43 -24.34
N VAL A 120 13.24 14.73 -24.45
CA VAL A 120 12.71 15.76 -23.55
C VAL A 120 11.24 15.98 -23.83
N SER A 121 10.89 16.21 -25.10
CA SER A 121 9.51 16.41 -25.52
C SER A 121 8.64 15.19 -25.22
N ALA A 122 9.15 13.98 -25.46
CA ALA A 122 8.42 12.75 -25.17
C ALA A 122 8.22 12.50 -23.66
N SER A 123 9.19 12.85 -22.83
CA SER A 123 9.05 12.72 -21.37
C SER A 123 8.03 13.71 -20.81
N ARG A 124 8.06 14.98 -21.27
CA ARG A 124 7.05 16.00 -20.90
C ARG A 124 5.65 15.61 -21.36
N ALA A 125 5.53 15.07 -22.56
CA ALA A 125 4.26 14.57 -23.08
C ALA A 125 3.70 13.42 -22.24
N LEU A 126 4.55 12.47 -21.82
CA LEU A 126 4.16 11.39 -20.91
C LEU A 126 3.70 11.94 -19.55
N GLU A 127 4.46 12.86 -18.97
CA GLU A 127 4.15 13.48 -17.67
C GLU A 127 2.78 14.17 -17.70
N SER A 128 2.50 15.01 -18.71
CA SER A 128 1.21 15.67 -18.86
C SER A 128 0.06 14.66 -19.01
N CYS A 129 0.22 13.59 -19.81
CA CYS A 129 -0.79 12.55 -19.93
C CYS A 129 -1.04 11.83 -18.59
N LEU A 130 0.00 11.54 -17.80
CA LEU A 130 -0.14 10.90 -16.49
C LEU A 130 -0.82 11.82 -15.47
N LEU A 131 -0.52 13.13 -15.48
CA LEU A 131 -1.17 14.13 -14.61
C LEU A 131 -2.67 14.23 -14.85
N HIS A 132 -3.12 14.02 -16.10
CA HIS A 132 -4.53 14.00 -16.48
C HIS A 132 -5.14 12.57 -16.47
N TRP A 133 -4.41 11.60 -15.90
CA TRP A 133 -4.80 10.20 -15.86
C TRP A 133 -5.15 9.59 -17.24
N ASP A 134 -4.61 10.11 -18.34
CA ASP A 134 -4.78 9.54 -19.68
C ASP A 134 -3.81 8.37 -19.90
N LEU A 135 -4.22 7.19 -19.46
CA LEU A 135 -3.40 5.98 -19.53
C LEU A 135 -3.29 5.44 -20.96
N VAL A 136 -4.26 5.73 -21.83
CA VAL A 136 -4.26 5.29 -23.24
C VAL A 136 -3.15 5.99 -24.02
N SER A 137 -3.05 7.31 -23.90
CA SER A 137 -1.97 8.08 -24.52
C SER A 137 -0.64 7.82 -23.84
N SER A 138 -0.63 7.74 -22.51
CA SER A 138 0.57 7.43 -21.73
C SER A 138 1.21 6.10 -22.17
N GLN A 139 0.40 5.05 -22.38
CA GLN A 139 0.90 3.74 -22.78
C GLN A 139 1.58 3.80 -24.16
N GLN A 140 1.00 4.53 -25.11
CA GLN A 140 1.58 4.69 -26.45
C GLN A 140 2.89 5.50 -26.44
N ILE A 141 2.95 6.55 -25.61
CA ILE A 141 4.14 7.37 -25.45
C ILE A 141 5.25 6.56 -24.76
N ALA A 142 4.94 5.88 -23.65
CA ALA A 142 5.90 5.05 -22.92
C ALA A 142 6.46 3.92 -23.80
N ALA A 143 5.61 3.25 -24.60
CA ALA A 143 6.06 2.24 -25.56
C ALA A 143 6.95 2.83 -26.67
N THR A 144 6.73 4.10 -27.05
CA THR A 144 7.58 4.79 -28.04
C THR A 144 8.92 5.17 -27.43
N LEU A 145 8.96 5.65 -26.18
CA LEU A 145 10.19 5.95 -25.43
C LEU A 145 11.04 4.69 -25.26
N ASP A 146 10.45 3.60 -24.78
CA ASP A 146 11.13 2.30 -24.59
C ASP A 146 11.77 1.81 -25.89
N ARG A 147 11.03 1.85 -27.01
CA ARG A 147 11.55 1.46 -28.33
C ARG A 147 12.67 2.39 -28.81
N SER A 148 12.56 3.68 -28.54
CA SER A 148 13.44 4.70 -29.10
C SER A 148 14.77 4.79 -28.35
N PHE A 149 14.76 4.43 -27.07
CA PHE A 149 15.91 4.48 -26.16
C PHE A 149 16.06 3.16 -25.39
N PRO A 150 16.36 2.05 -26.07
CA PRO A 150 16.39 0.71 -25.45
C PRO A 150 17.46 0.53 -24.37
N GLN A 151 18.46 1.43 -24.30
CA GLN A 151 19.51 1.44 -23.28
C GLN A 151 19.06 2.15 -21.99
N GLU A 152 17.97 2.92 -22.04
CA GLU A 152 17.45 3.69 -20.92
C GLU A 152 16.44 2.84 -20.15
N ARG A 153 16.95 2.16 -19.13
CA ARG A 153 16.20 1.23 -18.27
C ARG A 153 14.88 1.81 -17.75
N GLN A 154 14.88 3.08 -17.35
CA GLN A 154 13.68 3.75 -16.82
C GLN A 154 12.48 3.68 -17.79
N PHE A 155 12.72 3.77 -19.11
CA PHE A 155 11.62 3.76 -20.08
C PHE A 155 11.01 2.38 -20.26
N LEU A 156 11.79 1.30 -20.06
CA LEU A 156 11.25 -0.05 -19.98
C LEU A 156 10.23 -0.14 -18.84
N PHE A 157 10.61 0.30 -17.64
CA PHE A 157 9.75 0.18 -16.47
C PHE A 157 8.58 1.14 -16.49
N TRP A 158 8.73 2.35 -17.04
CA TRP A 158 7.57 3.23 -17.31
C TRP A 158 6.58 2.57 -18.27
N ASN A 159 7.08 1.92 -19.33
CA ASN A 159 6.22 1.18 -20.25
C ASN A 159 5.48 0.03 -19.55
N ILE A 160 6.18 -0.76 -18.72
CA ILE A 160 5.58 -1.86 -17.95
C ILE A 160 4.51 -1.33 -16.99
N VAL A 161 4.84 -0.34 -16.16
CA VAL A 161 3.93 0.23 -15.15
C VAL A 161 2.69 0.81 -15.83
N VAL A 162 2.86 1.65 -16.86
CA VAL A 162 1.70 2.27 -17.54
C VAL A 162 0.86 1.22 -18.26
N THR A 163 1.47 0.19 -18.86
CA THR A 163 0.74 -0.92 -19.47
C THR A 163 -0.05 -1.70 -18.40
N TYR A 164 0.53 -1.94 -17.23
CA TYR A 164 -0.16 -2.58 -16.10
C TYR A 164 -1.32 -1.71 -15.58
N LEU A 165 -1.11 -0.41 -15.35
CA LEU A 165 -2.15 0.52 -14.91
C LEU A 165 -3.33 0.56 -15.91
N LEU A 166 -3.03 0.61 -17.22
CA LEU A 166 -4.07 0.57 -18.25
C LEU A 166 -4.84 -0.76 -18.24
N SER A 167 -4.19 -1.88 -17.93
CA SER A 167 -4.83 -3.21 -17.87
C SER A 167 -5.86 -3.35 -16.74
N THR A 168 -5.75 -2.54 -15.69
CA THR A 168 -6.68 -2.56 -14.54
C THR A 168 -7.67 -1.39 -14.57
N SER A 169 -7.35 -0.32 -15.32
CA SER A 169 -8.16 0.90 -15.46
C SER A 169 -9.49 0.71 -16.19
N SER A 170 -10.50 1.51 -15.84
CA SER A 170 -11.78 1.61 -16.56
C SER A 170 -11.66 2.15 -17.99
N GLN A 171 -10.54 2.76 -18.37
CA GLN A 171 -10.29 3.27 -19.73
C GLN A 171 -10.12 2.15 -20.77
N ALA A 172 -9.86 0.91 -20.33
CA ALA A 172 -9.79 -0.25 -21.19
C ALA A 172 -11.06 -1.11 -21.05
N ASP A 173 -11.63 -1.52 -22.18
CA ASP A 173 -12.67 -2.57 -22.20
C ASP A 173 -12.09 -3.94 -21.80
N ALA A 174 -12.95 -4.93 -21.54
CA ALA A 174 -12.53 -6.25 -21.08
C ALA A 174 -11.50 -6.93 -22.00
N THR A 175 -11.62 -6.74 -23.31
CA THR A 175 -10.70 -7.30 -24.32
C THR A 175 -9.33 -6.63 -24.22
N LYS A 176 -9.30 -5.30 -24.15
CA LYS A 176 -8.08 -4.51 -23.99
C LYS A 176 -7.42 -4.75 -22.64
N LYS A 177 -8.19 -4.87 -21.55
CA LYS A 177 -7.67 -5.22 -20.23
C LYS A 177 -6.88 -6.52 -20.26
N LYS A 178 -7.44 -7.57 -20.85
CA LYS A 178 -6.75 -8.86 -21.03
C LYS A 178 -5.49 -8.73 -21.89
N LEU A 179 -5.58 -7.98 -23.00
CA LEU A 179 -4.44 -7.76 -23.89
C LEU A 179 -3.28 -7.04 -23.19
N TYR A 180 -3.56 -5.91 -22.53
CA TYR A 180 -2.55 -5.14 -21.81
C TYR A 180 -2.03 -5.88 -20.58
N GLY A 181 -2.88 -6.64 -19.87
CA GLY A 181 -2.45 -7.49 -18.75
C GLY A 181 -1.45 -8.55 -19.21
N THR A 182 -1.76 -9.23 -20.32
CA THR A 182 -0.83 -10.20 -20.94
C THR A 182 0.46 -9.54 -21.41
N LEU A 183 0.38 -8.31 -21.93
CA LEU A 183 1.56 -7.56 -22.38
C LEU A 183 2.46 -7.18 -21.20
N ALA A 184 1.90 -6.59 -20.14
CA ALA A 184 2.63 -6.23 -18.93
C ALA A 184 3.31 -7.46 -18.30
N LEU A 185 2.57 -8.58 -18.21
CA LEU A 185 3.09 -9.86 -17.72
C LEU A 185 4.31 -10.31 -18.53
N LYS A 186 4.20 -10.37 -19.87
CA LYS A 186 5.33 -10.78 -20.72
C LYS A 186 6.52 -9.84 -20.66
N GLN A 187 6.29 -8.54 -20.47
CA GLN A 187 7.37 -7.56 -20.36
C GLN A 187 8.13 -7.74 -19.04
N ILE A 188 7.43 -7.88 -17.92
CA ILE A 188 8.08 -8.05 -16.60
C ILE A 188 8.72 -9.43 -16.47
N GLU A 189 8.14 -10.49 -17.06
CA GLU A 189 8.75 -11.83 -17.13
C GLU A 189 10.09 -11.81 -17.86
N ARG A 190 10.19 -11.08 -18.98
CA ARG A 190 11.45 -10.93 -19.71
C ARG A 190 12.51 -10.19 -18.89
N ALA A 191 12.11 -9.17 -18.14
CA ALA A 191 13.01 -8.45 -17.26
C ALA A 191 13.48 -9.34 -16.09
N ALA A 192 12.57 -10.13 -15.51
CA ALA A 192 12.88 -11.11 -14.47
C ALA A 192 13.86 -12.18 -14.98
N GLN A 193 13.57 -12.77 -16.14
CA GLN A 193 14.43 -13.77 -16.78
C GLN A 193 15.83 -13.23 -17.06
N ALA A 194 15.95 -11.98 -17.54
CA ALA A 194 17.25 -11.36 -17.77
C ALA A 194 18.07 -11.27 -16.47
N THR A 195 17.45 -10.85 -15.37
CA THR A 195 18.12 -10.79 -14.06
C THR A 195 18.53 -12.17 -13.56
N GLU A 196 17.65 -13.19 -13.67
CA GLU A 196 17.96 -14.55 -13.23
C GLU A 196 19.10 -15.18 -14.04
N GLN A 197 19.13 -14.97 -15.36
CA GLN A 197 20.23 -15.43 -16.21
C GLN A 197 21.55 -14.77 -15.83
N ALA A 198 21.55 -13.47 -15.54
CA ALA A 198 22.74 -12.76 -15.07
C ALA A 198 23.23 -13.33 -13.72
N PHE A 199 22.31 -13.56 -12.78
CA PHE A 199 22.63 -14.14 -11.47
C PHE A 199 23.20 -15.56 -11.58
N GLN A 200 22.70 -16.37 -12.53
CA GLN A 200 23.21 -17.72 -12.77
C GLN A 200 24.61 -17.72 -13.43
N ALA A 201 24.89 -16.73 -14.28
CA ALA A 201 26.19 -16.61 -14.95
C ALA A 201 27.27 -16.09 -13.99
N ASP A 202 26.97 -15.05 -13.23
CA ASP A 202 27.83 -14.48 -12.20
C ASP A 202 26.99 -13.69 -11.20
N SER A 203 26.85 -14.21 -9.98
CA SER A 203 26.05 -13.59 -8.92
C SER A 203 26.61 -12.26 -8.40
N ALA A 204 27.89 -11.96 -8.69
CA ALA A 204 28.54 -10.70 -8.35
C ALA A 204 28.50 -9.67 -9.49
N ALA A 205 28.07 -10.07 -10.69
CA ALA A 205 28.00 -9.17 -11.83
C ALA A 205 26.89 -8.10 -11.64
N PRO A 206 27.08 -6.89 -12.20
CA PRO A 206 26.03 -5.88 -12.22
C PRO A 206 24.77 -6.40 -12.90
N ALA A 207 23.61 -6.05 -12.34
CA ALA A 207 22.33 -6.43 -12.92
C ALA A 207 22.20 -5.90 -14.36
N PRO A 208 21.59 -6.68 -15.28
CA PRO A 208 21.54 -6.31 -16.68
C PRO A 208 20.69 -5.04 -16.89
N ALA A 209 21.03 -4.26 -17.93
CA ALA A 209 20.35 -2.99 -18.22
C ALA A 209 18.84 -3.14 -18.45
N ARG A 210 18.38 -4.31 -18.91
CA ARG A 210 16.95 -4.63 -19.10
C ARG A 210 16.40 -5.61 -18.04
N GLY A 211 17.13 -5.80 -16.95
CA GLY A 211 16.69 -6.60 -15.80
C GLY A 211 16.04 -5.76 -14.70
N ILE A 212 15.38 -6.46 -13.79
CA ILE A 212 14.90 -5.96 -12.50
C ILE A 212 16.11 -5.71 -11.57
N GLN A 213 16.14 -4.54 -10.92
CA GLN A 213 17.25 -4.10 -10.07
C GLN A 213 16.80 -3.54 -8.71
N SER A 214 15.71 -2.78 -8.69
CA SER A 214 15.24 -2.09 -7.48
C SER A 214 14.18 -2.89 -6.72
N GLU A 215 13.88 -2.48 -5.48
CA GLU A 215 12.79 -3.08 -4.70
C GLU A 215 11.43 -2.79 -5.36
N GLU A 216 11.22 -1.56 -5.85
CA GLU A 216 9.98 -1.13 -6.49
C GLU A 216 9.65 -1.98 -7.73
N GLU A 217 10.66 -2.40 -8.48
CA GLU A 217 10.47 -3.26 -9.66
C GLU A 217 10.17 -4.71 -9.30
N ILE A 218 10.68 -5.17 -8.17
CA ILE A 218 10.31 -6.48 -7.62
C ILE A 218 8.87 -6.43 -7.14
N LEU A 219 8.47 -5.37 -6.44
CA LEU A 219 7.07 -5.19 -6.03
C LEU A 219 6.14 -5.12 -7.24
N LEU A 220 6.55 -4.43 -8.31
CA LEU A 220 5.82 -4.43 -9.59
C LEU A 220 5.73 -5.84 -10.21
N LEU A 221 6.79 -6.64 -10.15
CA LEU A 221 6.75 -8.05 -10.56
C LEU A 221 5.69 -8.81 -9.77
N TYR A 222 5.67 -8.68 -8.44
CA TYR A 222 4.66 -9.30 -7.60
C TYR A 222 3.24 -8.83 -7.96
N ASP A 223 3.01 -7.52 -8.10
CA ASP A 223 1.70 -6.96 -8.44
C ASP A 223 1.17 -7.51 -9.77
N ILE A 224 2.02 -7.56 -10.80
CA ILE A 224 1.64 -8.08 -12.12
C ILE A 224 1.38 -9.59 -12.07
N MET A 225 2.21 -10.36 -11.35
CA MET A 225 2.06 -11.81 -11.21
C MET A 225 0.78 -12.17 -10.47
N GLU A 226 0.45 -11.46 -9.39
CA GLU A 226 -0.78 -11.68 -8.63
C GLU A 226 -2.04 -11.26 -9.40
N THR A 227 -1.94 -10.24 -10.26
CA THR A 227 -3.09 -9.73 -11.02
C THR A 227 -3.35 -10.54 -12.30
N HIS A 228 -2.29 -10.89 -13.04
CA HIS A 228 -2.39 -11.43 -14.41
C HIS A 228 -1.70 -12.79 -14.59
N GLY A 229 -0.81 -13.18 -13.68
CA GLY A 229 -0.10 -14.45 -13.74
C GLY A 229 -0.96 -15.63 -13.26
N SER A 230 -0.52 -16.84 -13.57
CA SER A 230 -1.09 -18.05 -12.96
C SER A 230 -0.52 -18.28 -11.56
N SER A 231 -1.17 -19.13 -10.76
CA SER A 231 -0.61 -19.55 -9.46
C SER A 231 0.78 -20.19 -9.60
N ALA A 232 1.04 -20.88 -10.70
CA ALA A 232 2.34 -21.50 -10.97
C ALA A 232 3.41 -20.45 -11.31
N ASP A 233 3.04 -19.34 -11.95
CA ASP A 233 3.99 -18.26 -12.26
C ASP A 233 4.37 -17.50 -10.99
N LEU A 234 3.40 -17.25 -10.11
CA LEU A 234 3.69 -16.69 -8.79
C LEU A 234 4.59 -17.64 -7.97
N GLU A 235 4.33 -18.95 -8.00
CA GLU A 235 5.17 -19.93 -7.31
C GLU A 235 6.64 -19.89 -7.79
N LYS A 236 6.87 -19.79 -9.10
CA LYS A 236 8.23 -19.62 -9.66
C LYS A 236 8.92 -18.36 -9.10
N VAL A 237 8.22 -17.23 -9.03
CA VAL A 237 8.78 -15.99 -8.46
C VAL A 237 9.10 -16.18 -6.98
N THR A 238 8.19 -16.78 -6.21
CA THR A 238 8.41 -16.99 -4.76
C THR A 238 9.48 -18.03 -4.44
N THR A 239 9.84 -18.89 -5.39
CA THR A 239 10.91 -19.89 -5.22
C THR A 239 12.21 -19.47 -5.89
N SER A 240 12.21 -18.33 -6.60
CA SER A 240 13.39 -17.79 -7.26
C SER A 240 14.49 -17.49 -6.24
N PRO A 241 15.76 -17.88 -6.50
CA PRO A 241 16.88 -17.50 -5.64
C PRO A 241 17.15 -15.99 -5.69
N VAL A 242 16.63 -15.28 -6.69
CA VAL A 242 16.75 -13.83 -6.83
C VAL A 242 15.53 -13.15 -6.23
N PHE A 243 14.33 -13.48 -6.69
CA PHE A 243 13.11 -12.73 -6.36
C PHE A 243 12.34 -13.29 -5.17
N GLY A 244 12.70 -14.48 -4.68
CA GLY A 244 12.01 -15.13 -3.58
C GLY A 244 12.01 -14.29 -2.30
N PRO A 245 11.00 -14.46 -1.45
CA PRO A 245 10.80 -13.63 -0.26
C PRO A 245 11.99 -13.71 0.71
N ILE A 246 12.61 -14.89 0.85
CA ILE A 246 13.76 -15.09 1.74
C ILE A 246 15.02 -14.45 1.17
N SER A 247 15.26 -14.58 -0.14
CA SER A 247 16.39 -13.93 -0.82
C SER A 247 16.32 -12.41 -0.74
N GLN A 248 15.12 -11.84 -0.88
CA GLN A 248 14.90 -10.40 -0.72
C GLN A 248 15.00 -9.96 0.74
N PHE A 249 14.48 -10.77 1.67
CA PHE A 249 14.59 -10.50 3.09
C PHE A 249 16.05 -10.41 3.56
N ARG A 250 16.94 -11.28 3.06
CA ARG A 250 18.38 -11.23 3.34
C ARG A 250 19.07 -9.95 2.85
N GLN A 251 18.48 -9.28 1.85
CA GLN A 251 18.93 -7.95 1.37
C GLN A 251 18.27 -6.79 2.13
N GLY A 252 17.47 -7.10 3.16
CA GLY A 252 16.75 -6.13 3.98
C GLY A 252 15.39 -5.69 3.45
N ARG A 253 14.91 -6.31 2.37
CA ARG A 253 13.63 -6.01 1.73
C ARG A 253 12.54 -6.94 2.27
N LYS A 254 11.73 -6.45 3.19
CA LYS A 254 10.73 -7.26 3.92
C LYS A 254 9.41 -7.45 3.17
N GLU A 255 9.07 -6.54 2.27
CA GLU A 255 7.73 -6.49 1.67
C GLU A 255 7.37 -7.76 0.88
N PRO A 256 8.26 -8.36 0.06
CA PRO A 256 7.95 -9.63 -0.60
C PRO A 256 7.61 -10.76 0.38
N LEU A 257 8.29 -10.84 1.52
CA LEU A 257 7.99 -11.83 2.57
C LEU A 257 6.58 -11.63 3.13
N LEU A 258 6.22 -10.40 3.49
CA LEU A 258 4.91 -10.07 4.04
C LEU A 258 3.77 -10.39 3.06
N ARG A 259 3.96 -10.05 1.77
CA ARG A 259 3.00 -10.36 0.71
C ARG A 259 2.80 -11.86 0.54
N VAL A 260 3.89 -12.64 0.48
CA VAL A 260 3.80 -14.10 0.34
C VAL A 260 3.13 -14.74 1.55
N ILE A 261 3.42 -14.28 2.78
CA ILE A 261 2.72 -14.74 3.99
C ILE A 261 1.22 -14.44 3.88
N ALA A 262 0.84 -13.21 3.51
CA ALA A 262 -0.55 -12.82 3.36
C ALA A 262 -1.30 -13.65 2.28
N ASN A 263 -0.63 -13.96 1.16
CA ASN A 263 -1.18 -14.80 0.10
C ASN A 263 -1.42 -16.23 0.59
N ASN A 264 -0.42 -16.83 1.25
CA ASN A 264 -0.57 -18.17 1.84
C ASN A 264 -1.64 -18.21 2.92
N ARG A 265 -1.80 -17.14 3.71
CA ARG A 265 -2.85 -17.03 4.73
C ARG A 265 -4.24 -17.04 4.10
N ARG A 266 -4.45 -16.30 3.00
CA ARG A 266 -5.72 -16.35 2.24
C ARG A 266 -5.98 -17.74 1.63
N GLY A 267 -4.93 -18.43 1.22
CA GLY A 267 -5.00 -19.81 0.72
C GLY A 267 -5.09 -20.89 1.78
N GLY A 268 -4.98 -20.55 3.08
CA GLY A 268 -4.92 -21.53 4.17
C GLY A 268 -3.67 -22.42 4.16
N ASN A 269 -2.60 -22.01 3.47
CA ASN A 269 -1.36 -22.77 3.35
C ASN A 269 -0.43 -22.52 4.54
N TRP A 270 -0.79 -23.10 5.68
CA TRP A 270 -0.08 -22.93 6.95
C TRP A 270 1.33 -23.52 6.93
N ILE A 271 1.58 -24.59 6.17
CA ILE A 271 2.90 -25.22 6.04
C ILE A 271 3.89 -24.22 5.43
N SER A 272 3.50 -23.54 4.34
CA SER A 272 4.36 -22.54 3.70
C SER A 272 4.60 -21.32 4.60
N ILE A 273 3.59 -20.86 5.36
CA ILE A 273 3.77 -19.77 6.34
C ILE A 273 4.76 -20.17 7.42
N PHE A 274 4.57 -21.36 8.01
CA PHE A 274 5.45 -21.89 9.05
C PHE A 274 6.90 -21.96 8.57
N ARG A 275 7.13 -22.54 7.37
CA ARG A 275 8.46 -22.63 6.77
C ARG A 275 9.09 -21.27 6.54
N LEU A 276 8.37 -20.32 5.91
CA LEU A 276 8.90 -18.99 5.62
C LEU A 276 9.28 -18.22 6.88
N CYS A 277 8.42 -18.28 7.91
CA CYS A 277 8.71 -17.62 9.18
C CYS A 277 9.88 -18.28 9.91
N ASN A 278 9.96 -19.61 9.89
CA ASN A 278 11.08 -20.34 10.49
C ASN A 278 12.40 -19.99 9.82
N GLU A 279 12.43 -19.97 8.47
CA GLU A 279 13.61 -19.61 7.69
C GLU A 279 14.07 -18.20 8.05
N CYS A 280 13.19 -17.19 8.03
CA CYS A 280 13.60 -15.81 8.29
C CYS A 280 13.97 -15.53 9.77
N LEU A 281 13.25 -16.12 10.74
CA LEU A 281 13.55 -15.96 12.17
C LEU A 281 14.80 -16.72 12.61
N SER A 282 15.19 -17.77 11.89
CA SER A 282 16.37 -18.59 12.19
C SER A 282 17.66 -18.07 11.53
N GLU A 283 17.58 -17.08 10.64
CA GLU A 283 18.74 -16.45 10.01
C GLU A 283 19.74 -15.97 11.07
N VAL A 284 21.02 -16.15 10.78
CA VAL A 284 22.13 -15.70 11.62
C VAL A 284 23.01 -14.75 10.83
N ASP A 285 23.68 -13.83 11.53
CA ASP A 285 24.70 -12.98 10.94
C ASP A 285 26.03 -13.74 10.77
N GLU A 286 27.04 -13.06 10.22
CA GLU A 286 28.39 -13.63 9.98
C GLU A 286 29.07 -14.15 11.27
N SER A 287 28.65 -13.66 12.45
CA SER A 287 29.16 -14.11 13.74
C SER A 287 28.37 -15.28 14.33
N GLY A 288 27.39 -15.81 13.59
CA GLY A 288 26.52 -16.90 14.03
C GLY A 288 25.44 -16.47 15.03
N GLU A 289 25.30 -15.16 15.28
CA GLU A 289 24.28 -14.61 16.17
C GLU A 289 22.97 -14.39 15.41
N PRO A 290 21.80 -14.50 16.06
CA PRO A 290 20.53 -14.36 15.36
C PRO A 290 20.33 -12.99 14.70
N ASN A 291 19.90 -12.99 13.44
CA ASN A 291 19.50 -11.80 12.73
C ASN A 291 18.10 -11.36 13.21
N LEU A 292 18.04 -10.22 13.89
CA LEU A 292 16.79 -9.72 14.48
C LEU A 292 15.87 -9.00 13.48
N MET A 293 16.25 -8.92 12.19
CA MET A 293 15.42 -8.26 11.17
C MET A 293 14.03 -8.89 11.04
N ALA A 294 13.89 -10.20 11.26
CA ALA A 294 12.60 -10.90 11.21
C ALA A 294 11.84 -10.88 12.54
N SER A 295 12.44 -10.38 13.63
CA SER A 295 11.90 -10.49 15.00
C SER A 295 10.78 -9.47 15.30
N ASP A 296 10.00 -9.14 14.29
CA ASP A 296 8.79 -8.33 14.41
C ASP A 296 7.66 -9.17 15.00
N TRP A 297 6.78 -8.53 15.78
CA TRP A 297 5.64 -9.22 16.38
C TRP A 297 4.72 -9.88 15.34
N SER A 298 4.53 -9.25 14.18
CA SER A 298 3.71 -9.80 13.10
C SER A 298 4.24 -11.15 12.60
N ILE A 299 5.55 -11.27 12.36
CA ILE A 299 6.16 -12.53 11.91
C ILE A 299 6.05 -13.62 12.98
N TRP A 300 6.31 -13.28 14.25
CA TRP A 300 6.13 -14.21 15.37
C TRP A 300 4.70 -14.72 15.49
N LYS A 301 3.73 -13.83 15.33
CA LYS A 301 2.31 -14.19 15.37
C LYS A 301 1.96 -15.18 14.26
N GLU A 302 2.36 -14.89 13.01
CA GLU A 302 2.12 -15.77 11.86
C GLU A 302 2.82 -17.12 12.04
N PHE A 303 4.05 -17.14 12.57
CA PHE A 303 4.80 -18.37 12.84
C PHE A 303 4.10 -19.28 13.86
N ILE A 304 3.68 -18.72 14.98
CA ILE A 304 3.00 -19.44 16.07
C ILE A 304 1.61 -19.91 15.63
N GLU A 305 0.87 -19.07 14.92
CA GLU A 305 -0.46 -19.41 14.40
C GLU A 305 -0.35 -20.54 13.37
N ALA A 306 0.60 -20.46 12.44
CA ALA A 306 0.86 -21.53 11.48
C ALA A 306 1.27 -22.84 12.17
N ALA A 307 2.17 -22.78 13.15
CA ALA A 307 2.54 -23.95 13.96
C ALA A 307 1.32 -24.58 14.65
N ASN A 308 0.42 -23.76 15.19
CA ASN A 308 -0.80 -24.23 15.84
C ASN A 308 -1.75 -24.94 14.86
N HIS A 309 -1.81 -24.49 13.61
CA HIS A 309 -2.62 -25.13 12.58
C HIS A 309 -2.04 -26.47 12.09
N ILE A 310 -0.71 -26.62 12.08
CA ILE A 310 -0.06 -27.82 11.55
C ILE A 310 0.38 -28.82 12.63
N LYS A 311 0.30 -28.48 13.93
CA LYS A 311 0.81 -29.32 15.03
C LYS A 311 0.23 -30.73 15.10
N SER A 312 -0.96 -30.96 14.52
CA SER A 312 -1.58 -32.28 14.44
C SER A 312 -1.00 -33.15 13.32
N SER A 313 -0.47 -32.54 12.27
CA SER A 313 0.16 -33.22 11.13
C SER A 313 1.70 -33.20 11.20
N ASP A 314 2.27 -32.24 11.92
CA ASP A 314 3.71 -32.09 12.15
C ASP A 314 3.95 -31.80 13.63
N GLU A 315 4.22 -32.87 14.39
CA GLU A 315 4.50 -32.80 15.82
C GLU A 315 5.81 -32.06 16.16
N SER A 316 6.68 -31.83 15.17
CA SER A 316 7.94 -31.10 15.36
C SER A 316 7.74 -29.58 15.36
N ALA A 317 6.63 -29.08 14.81
CA ALA A 317 6.38 -27.65 14.66
C ALA A 317 6.38 -26.89 16.00
N PRO A 318 5.66 -27.33 17.06
CA PRO A 318 5.73 -26.69 18.38
C PRO A 318 7.14 -26.66 18.98
N LYS A 319 7.90 -27.76 18.83
CA LYS A 319 9.27 -27.87 19.35
C LYS A 319 10.20 -26.88 18.65
N THR A 320 10.09 -26.76 17.33
CA THR A 320 10.87 -25.81 16.53
C THR A 320 10.66 -24.37 17.00
N VAL A 321 9.40 -23.97 17.24
CA VAL A 321 9.08 -22.63 17.77
C VAL A 321 9.73 -22.41 19.15
N GLN A 322 9.62 -23.39 20.05
CA GLN A 322 10.17 -23.30 21.40
C GLN A 322 11.70 -23.21 21.39
N GLU A 323 12.38 -24.02 20.58
CA GLU A 323 13.84 -24.01 20.44
C GLU A 323 14.35 -22.66 19.93
N LEU A 324 13.65 -22.08 18.95
CA LEU A 324 14.02 -20.78 18.40
C LEU A 324 13.81 -19.64 19.41
N LEU A 325 12.68 -19.64 20.15
CA LEU A 325 12.44 -18.69 21.24
C LEU A 325 13.54 -18.79 22.32
N LEU A 326 13.93 -20.00 22.69
CA LEU A 326 15.01 -20.24 23.66
C LEU A 326 16.35 -19.75 23.14
N LYS A 327 16.71 -20.05 21.88
CA LYS A 327 17.94 -19.58 21.23
C LYS A 327 18.02 -18.05 21.25
N LEU A 328 16.95 -17.37 20.81
CA LEU A 328 16.90 -15.91 20.76
C LEU A 328 16.92 -15.26 22.15
N SER A 329 16.30 -15.88 23.15
CA SER A 329 16.29 -15.37 24.53
C SER A 329 17.68 -15.37 25.17
N LYS A 330 18.57 -16.24 24.71
CA LYS A 330 19.96 -16.36 25.18
C LYS A 330 20.94 -15.48 24.41
N SER A 331 20.52 -14.88 23.28
CA SER A 331 21.42 -14.06 22.46
C SER A 331 21.82 -12.79 23.20
N THR A 332 23.11 -12.49 23.15
CA THR A 332 23.69 -11.28 23.74
C THR A 332 23.40 -10.03 22.90
N LYS A 333 22.98 -10.19 21.64
CA LYS A 333 22.66 -9.10 20.71
C LYS A 333 21.18 -8.67 20.74
N LEU A 334 20.35 -9.28 21.60
CA LEU A 334 18.93 -8.96 21.68
C LEU A 334 18.70 -7.51 22.14
N ARG A 335 18.40 -6.62 21.18
CA ARG A 335 18.11 -5.21 21.49
C ARG A 335 16.80 -5.09 22.29
N PRO A 336 16.65 -4.09 23.18
CA PRO A 336 15.44 -3.90 23.99
C PRO A 336 14.13 -3.87 23.19
N ILE A 337 14.16 -3.31 21.98
CA ILE A 337 12.98 -3.23 21.09
C ILE A 337 12.44 -4.62 20.70
N TYR A 338 13.32 -5.60 20.51
CA TYR A 338 12.94 -6.98 20.17
C TYR A 338 12.63 -7.82 21.39
N LYS A 339 13.14 -7.44 22.57
CA LYS A 339 12.85 -8.14 23.83
C LYS A 339 11.35 -8.18 24.13
N ARG A 340 10.64 -7.06 23.90
CA ARG A 340 9.18 -7.01 24.05
C ARG A 340 8.49 -8.01 23.11
N ASN A 341 8.86 -8.01 21.83
CA ASN A 341 8.25 -8.92 20.84
C ASN A 341 8.53 -10.38 21.18
N LEU A 342 9.76 -10.71 21.59
CA LEU A 342 10.14 -12.07 21.97
C LEU A 342 9.38 -12.55 23.22
N GLN A 343 9.21 -11.70 24.23
CA GLN A 343 8.43 -12.05 25.42
C GLN A 343 6.94 -12.21 25.07
N LEU A 344 6.41 -11.39 24.17
CA LEU A 344 5.03 -11.53 23.68
C LEU A 344 4.86 -12.83 22.86
N ALA A 345 5.86 -13.21 22.07
CA ALA A 345 5.90 -14.48 21.35
C ALA A 345 5.93 -15.68 22.30
N ARG A 346 6.65 -15.61 23.43
CA ARG A 346 6.61 -16.63 24.48
C ARG A 346 5.22 -16.79 25.09
N VAL A 347 4.56 -15.69 25.43
CA VAL A 347 3.16 -15.72 25.90
C VAL A 347 2.29 -16.41 24.85
N SER A 348 2.37 -15.97 23.59
CA SER A 348 1.58 -16.54 22.50
C SER A 348 1.83 -18.05 22.32
N ALA A 349 3.08 -18.49 22.31
CA ALA A 349 3.43 -19.91 22.21
C ALA A 349 2.84 -20.73 23.38
N ALA A 350 2.82 -20.20 24.60
CA ALA A 350 2.20 -20.86 25.74
C ALA A 350 0.68 -21.04 25.60
N PHE A 351 0.00 -20.09 24.96
CA PHE A 351 -1.45 -20.19 24.72
C PHE A 351 -1.82 -21.10 23.57
N TYR A 352 -1.05 -21.10 22.48
CA TYR A 352 -1.43 -21.81 21.25
C TYR A 352 -0.74 -23.17 21.08
N LEU A 353 0.48 -23.34 21.59
CA LEU A 353 1.34 -24.50 21.26
C LEU A 353 1.59 -25.44 22.44
N ALA A 354 1.37 -25.01 23.68
CA ALA A 354 1.49 -25.92 24.81
C ALA A 354 0.50 -27.09 24.66
N THR A 355 0.99 -28.33 24.75
CA THR A 355 0.13 -29.50 24.82
C THR A 355 -0.63 -29.45 26.15
N ASN A 356 -1.95 -29.60 26.09
CA ASN A 356 -2.81 -29.74 27.27
C ASN A 356 -2.58 -31.11 27.95
N ASP A 357 -1.33 -31.49 28.23
CA ASP A 357 -1.02 -32.76 28.94
C ASP A 357 -1.46 -32.71 30.42
N LYS A 358 -1.99 -31.56 30.86
CA LYS A 358 -2.86 -31.48 32.01
C LYS A 358 -4.04 -30.62 31.63
N GLU A 359 -5.16 -31.28 31.34
CA GLU A 359 -6.46 -30.67 31.54
C GLU A 359 -6.43 -29.80 32.81
N ASP A 360 -6.68 -28.50 32.67
CA ASP A 360 -6.98 -27.57 33.77
C ASP A 360 -8.36 -27.90 34.40
N SER A 361 -8.70 -29.19 34.50
CA SER A 361 -9.89 -29.75 35.13
C SER A 361 -9.76 -29.87 36.66
N GLY A 362 -8.75 -29.24 37.28
CA GLY A 362 -8.53 -29.39 38.72
C GLY A 362 -7.93 -28.16 39.40
N SER A 363 -8.78 -27.37 40.08
CA SER A 363 -8.52 -26.40 41.18
C SER A 363 -7.35 -25.40 41.11
N ASN A 364 -6.45 -25.47 40.12
CA ASN A 364 -5.15 -24.83 40.12
C ASN A 364 -4.84 -24.09 38.81
N ALA A 365 -5.87 -23.54 38.15
CA ALA A 365 -5.76 -22.62 37.01
C ALA A 365 -4.85 -21.40 37.30
N ALA A 366 -4.55 -21.14 38.57
CA ALA A 366 -3.58 -20.13 39.01
C ALA A 366 -2.10 -20.46 38.69
N SER A 367 -1.81 -21.71 38.27
CA SER A 367 -0.47 -22.22 38.02
C SER A 367 -0.26 -22.72 36.59
N SER A 368 -1.18 -22.41 35.66
CA SER A 368 -1.01 -22.84 34.26
C SER A 368 0.17 -22.12 33.61
N LEU A 369 0.85 -22.79 32.68
CA LEU A 369 1.98 -22.23 31.93
C LEU A 369 1.58 -20.91 31.23
N GLN A 370 0.35 -20.84 30.72
CA GLN A 370 -0.21 -19.64 30.09
C GLN A 370 -0.23 -18.46 31.07
N LEU A 371 -0.75 -18.68 32.27
CA LEU A 371 -0.84 -17.62 33.28
C LEU A 371 0.54 -17.22 33.81
N GLN A 372 1.47 -18.18 33.93
CA GLN A 372 2.86 -17.91 34.32
C GLN A 372 3.57 -17.01 33.32
N GLU A 373 3.56 -17.37 32.03
CA GLU A 373 4.20 -16.58 30.96
C GLU A 373 3.54 -15.20 30.83
N LEU A 374 2.21 -15.13 30.90
CA LEU A 374 1.48 -13.86 30.86
C LEU A 374 1.83 -12.96 32.05
N THR A 375 1.93 -13.52 33.25
CA THR A 375 2.33 -12.79 34.45
C THR A 375 3.75 -12.27 34.32
N GLN A 376 4.69 -13.10 33.86
CA GLN A 376 6.08 -12.70 33.64
C GLN A 376 6.18 -11.53 32.63
N TYR A 377 5.37 -11.56 31.55
CA TYR A 377 5.31 -10.45 30.61
C TYR A 377 4.82 -9.16 31.28
N ILE A 378 3.72 -9.24 32.04
CA ILE A 378 3.13 -8.09 32.73
C ILE A 378 4.12 -7.50 33.74
N GLU A 379 4.81 -8.32 34.54
CA GLU A 379 5.77 -7.81 35.53
C GLU A 379 6.87 -6.95 34.90
N VAL A 380 7.30 -7.28 33.67
CA VAL A 380 8.32 -6.53 32.94
C VAL A 380 7.74 -5.29 32.25
N HIS A 381 6.52 -5.39 31.70
CA HIS A 381 5.96 -4.36 30.80
C HIS A 381 4.81 -3.54 31.40
N ALA A 382 4.42 -3.75 32.64
CA ALA A 382 3.22 -3.12 33.24
C ALA A 382 3.25 -1.59 33.27
N THR A 383 4.43 -0.98 33.15
CA THR A 383 4.57 0.48 33.07
C THR A 383 4.40 1.05 31.65
N SER A 384 4.41 0.19 30.63
CA SER A 384 4.21 0.56 29.23
C SER A 384 2.72 0.81 28.96
N PRO A 385 2.37 1.91 28.26
CA PRO A 385 0.98 2.18 27.88
C PRO A 385 0.40 1.12 26.94
N ALA A 386 1.25 0.43 26.17
CA ALA A 386 0.85 -0.62 25.23
C ALA A 386 0.55 -1.97 25.91
N CYS A 387 0.94 -2.15 27.18
CA CYS A 387 0.84 -3.44 27.86
C CYS A 387 -0.60 -4.00 27.87
N PHE A 388 -1.61 -3.14 28.05
CA PHE A 388 -3.00 -3.59 28.00
C PHE A 388 -3.39 -4.16 26.64
N ASP A 389 -3.02 -3.48 25.55
CA ASP A 389 -3.36 -3.90 24.19
C ASP A 389 -2.62 -5.18 23.82
N ASP A 390 -1.39 -5.36 24.34
CA ASP A 390 -0.60 -6.58 24.17
C ASP A 390 -1.22 -7.79 24.86
N ILE A 391 -1.68 -7.62 26.10
CA ILE A 391 -2.18 -8.75 26.91
C ILE A 391 -3.64 -9.08 26.65
N LYS A 392 -4.45 -8.11 26.21
CA LYS A 392 -5.90 -8.26 26.06
C LYS A 392 -6.31 -9.52 25.25
N PRO A 393 -5.71 -9.80 24.07
CA PRO A 393 -6.04 -11.01 23.32
C PRO A 393 -5.79 -12.31 24.09
N PHE A 394 -4.79 -12.34 24.97
CA PHE A 394 -4.49 -13.51 25.80
C PHE A 394 -5.41 -13.61 27.01
N ILE A 395 -5.83 -12.48 27.58
CA ILE A 395 -6.85 -12.46 28.64
C ILE A 395 -8.16 -13.05 28.10
N GLU A 396 -8.54 -12.75 26.86
CA GLU A 396 -9.72 -13.32 26.18
C GLU A 396 -9.66 -14.84 26.03
N LEU A 397 -8.47 -15.43 25.99
CA LEU A 397 -8.26 -16.87 25.92
C LEU A 397 -8.19 -17.54 27.30
N LEU A 398 -8.09 -16.77 28.38
CA LEU A 398 -8.15 -17.33 29.73
C LEU A 398 -9.58 -17.74 30.07
N GLY A 399 -9.72 -18.85 30.79
CA GLY A 399 -10.98 -19.20 31.42
C GLY A 399 -11.41 -18.18 32.48
N PRO A 400 -12.69 -18.16 32.90
CA PRO A 400 -13.23 -17.16 33.84
C PRO A 400 -12.43 -17.03 35.15
N LEU A 401 -11.93 -18.16 35.67
CA LEU A 401 -11.10 -18.18 36.89
C LEU A 401 -9.73 -17.52 36.66
N GLY A 402 -9.08 -17.79 35.52
CA GLY A 402 -7.82 -17.18 35.15
C GLY A 402 -7.95 -15.66 34.98
N MET A 403 -9.01 -15.21 34.29
CA MET A 403 -9.35 -13.79 34.16
C MET A 403 -9.51 -13.10 35.52
N LYS A 404 -10.32 -13.70 36.41
CA LYS A 404 -10.58 -13.16 37.76
C LYS A 404 -9.30 -13.12 38.60
N ASN A 405 -8.50 -14.18 38.55
CA ASN A 405 -7.24 -14.26 39.28
C ASN A 405 -6.25 -13.17 38.81
N LEU A 406 -6.14 -12.95 37.48
CA LEU A 406 -5.31 -11.90 36.93
C LEU A 406 -5.77 -10.50 37.38
N ALA A 407 -7.07 -10.22 37.26
CA ALA A 407 -7.64 -8.90 37.52
C ALA A 407 -7.69 -8.51 39.02
N HIS A 408 -7.94 -9.49 39.91
CA HIS A 408 -8.23 -9.23 41.32
C HIS A 408 -7.16 -9.72 42.29
N LYS A 409 -6.19 -10.51 41.83
CA LYS A 409 -5.07 -10.97 42.65
C LYS A 409 -3.72 -10.51 42.10
N ILE A 410 -3.35 -10.97 40.91
CA ILE A 410 -1.99 -10.77 40.36
C ILE A 410 -1.66 -9.30 40.13
N LEU A 411 -2.52 -8.55 39.42
CA LEU A 411 -2.29 -7.13 39.14
C LEU A 411 -2.36 -6.25 40.41
N PRO A 412 -3.35 -6.42 41.31
CA PRO A 412 -3.33 -5.74 42.60
C PRO A 412 -2.09 -6.03 43.45
N ASP A 413 -1.62 -7.28 43.50
CA ASP A 413 -0.41 -7.62 44.24
C ASP A 413 0.86 -7.04 43.59
N LEU A 414 0.91 -6.97 42.25
CA LEU A 414 1.95 -6.25 41.53
C LEU A 414 1.93 -4.74 41.86
N LEU A 415 0.75 -4.13 41.93
CA LEU A 415 0.60 -2.73 42.32
C LEU A 415 1.14 -2.50 43.74
N LYS A 416 0.71 -3.30 44.73
CA LYS A 416 1.19 -3.23 46.12
C LYS A 416 2.70 -3.36 46.23
N ARG A 417 3.32 -4.30 45.50
CA ARG A 417 4.78 -4.47 45.46
C ARG A 417 5.52 -3.25 44.90
N ASN A 418 4.84 -2.41 44.13
CA ASN A 418 5.38 -1.22 43.48
C ASN A 418 4.71 0.08 43.98
N GLU A 419 4.12 0.07 45.18
CA GLU A 419 3.54 1.25 45.83
C GLU A 419 4.66 2.20 46.31
N ILE A 420 5.32 2.84 45.35
CA ILE A 420 6.15 4.02 45.57
C ILE A 420 5.49 5.15 44.78
N GLU A 421 5.28 6.30 45.42
CA GLU A 421 4.72 7.48 44.75
C GLU A 421 5.55 7.83 43.51
N GLY A 422 4.98 7.61 42.32
CA GLY A 422 5.73 7.75 41.09
C GLY A 422 4.94 7.40 39.83
N ARG A 423 5.54 7.70 38.68
CA ARG A 423 4.96 7.43 37.35
C ARG A 423 4.69 5.94 37.13
N ALA A 424 5.58 5.07 37.61
CA ALA A 424 5.45 3.62 37.49
C ALA A 424 4.21 3.07 38.21
N SER A 425 4.00 3.44 39.48
CA SER A 425 2.82 3.04 40.26
C SER A 425 1.51 3.50 39.60
N LYS A 426 1.47 4.73 39.06
CA LYS A 426 0.31 5.24 38.31
C LYS A 426 0.03 4.41 37.05
N ALA A 427 1.06 4.03 36.29
CA ALA A 427 0.91 3.20 35.10
C ALA A 427 0.37 1.80 35.43
N ILE A 428 0.91 1.15 36.46
CA ILE A 428 0.42 -0.17 36.94
C ILE A 428 -1.02 -0.06 37.45
N LYS A 429 -1.37 1.03 38.14
CA LYS A 429 -2.76 1.29 38.58
C LYS A 429 -3.72 1.43 37.40
N VAL A 430 -3.32 2.16 36.35
CA VAL A 430 -4.11 2.27 35.12
C VAL A 430 -4.29 0.92 34.44
N LEU A 431 -3.23 0.12 34.31
CA LEU A 431 -3.30 -1.23 33.76
C LEU A 431 -4.26 -2.12 34.57
N THR A 432 -4.14 -2.09 35.90
CA THR A 432 -5.01 -2.84 36.82
C THR A 432 -6.48 -2.48 36.61
N LEU A 433 -6.81 -1.18 36.56
CA LEU A 433 -8.16 -0.70 36.33
C LEU A 433 -8.69 -1.10 34.94
N LYS A 434 -7.87 -0.99 33.88
CA LYS A 434 -8.24 -1.41 32.53
C LYS A 434 -8.59 -2.90 32.47
N VAL A 435 -7.78 -3.76 33.10
CA VAL A 435 -8.01 -5.21 33.15
C VAL A 435 -9.24 -5.54 33.99
N GLN A 436 -9.43 -4.89 35.15
CA GLN A 436 -10.63 -5.07 35.98
C GLN A 436 -11.90 -4.65 35.24
N TYR A 437 -11.87 -3.51 34.56
CA TYR A 437 -12.98 -3.05 33.73
C TYR A 437 -13.29 -4.04 32.61
N PHE A 438 -12.26 -4.47 31.89
CA PHE A 438 -12.40 -5.47 30.82
C PHE A 438 -13.03 -6.77 31.34
N VAL A 439 -12.48 -7.34 32.42
CA VAL A 439 -13.00 -8.59 33.01
C VAL A 439 -14.43 -8.39 33.54
N SER A 440 -14.75 -7.26 34.18
CA SER A 440 -16.10 -7.02 34.73
C SER A 440 -17.18 -6.81 33.67
N THR A 441 -16.80 -6.36 32.47
CA THR A 441 -17.72 -6.06 31.36
C THR A 441 -17.73 -7.16 30.28
N SER A 442 -16.75 -8.05 30.29
CA SER A 442 -16.63 -9.11 29.29
C SER A 442 -17.59 -10.28 29.57
N PRO A 443 -18.42 -10.70 28.61
CA PRO A 443 -19.24 -11.90 28.75
C PRO A 443 -18.45 -13.18 29.03
N LEU A 444 -17.16 -13.21 28.66
CA LEU A 444 -16.26 -14.35 28.85
C LEU A 444 -15.88 -14.60 30.31
N SER A 445 -16.12 -13.63 31.22
CA SER A 445 -15.75 -13.75 32.63
C SER A 445 -16.85 -14.32 33.54
N TYR A 446 -18.04 -14.55 32.99
CA TYR A 446 -19.16 -15.13 33.72
C TYR A 446 -19.00 -16.65 33.88
N THR A 447 -19.03 -17.13 35.12
CA THR A 447 -19.19 -18.55 35.42
C THR A 447 -20.67 -18.87 35.58
N THR A 448 -21.20 -19.77 34.76
CA THR A 448 -22.57 -20.27 34.90
C THR A 448 -22.68 -21.08 36.19
N ILE A 449 -23.43 -20.58 37.17
CA ILE A 449 -23.72 -21.33 38.39
C ILE A 449 -24.90 -22.26 38.08
N HIS A 450 -24.67 -23.58 38.05
CA HIS A 450 -25.74 -24.56 37.97
C HIS A 450 -26.45 -24.66 39.33
N GLY A 451 -27.49 -23.84 39.51
CA GLY A 451 -28.47 -23.98 40.58
C GLY A 451 -29.82 -24.47 40.04
N PRO A 452 -30.72 -25.00 40.89
CA PRO A 452 -32.10 -25.22 40.50
C PRO A 452 -32.69 -23.90 39.99
N SER A 453 -33.33 -23.95 38.82
CA SER A 453 -33.96 -22.79 38.18
C SER A 453 -34.80 -22.04 39.23
N PRO A 454 -34.56 -20.73 39.46
CA PRO A 454 -35.34 -19.99 40.44
C PRO A 454 -36.81 -20.05 40.00
N ALA A 455 -37.64 -20.63 40.87
CA ALA A 455 -39.08 -20.64 40.70
C ALA A 455 -39.57 -19.20 40.57
N THR A 456 -40.02 -18.84 39.36
CA THR A 456 -41.03 -17.83 39.04
C THR A 456 -41.03 -16.54 39.86
N GLY A 457 -40.69 -15.40 39.24
CA GLY A 457 -41.15 -14.12 39.77
C GLY A 457 -40.52 -12.82 39.26
N VAL A 458 -39.49 -12.83 38.41
CA VAL A 458 -38.92 -11.57 37.89
C VAL A 458 -38.78 -11.63 36.37
N HIS A 459 -39.51 -10.74 35.70
CA HIS A 459 -39.38 -10.49 34.26
C HIS A 459 -37.96 -10.00 33.96
N CYS A 460 -37.06 -10.91 33.61
CA CYS A 460 -35.84 -10.59 32.91
C CYS A 460 -36.16 -10.55 31.41
N VAL A 461 -35.96 -9.39 30.78
CA VAL A 461 -36.10 -9.21 29.33
C VAL A 461 -35.14 -10.19 28.65
N LYS A 462 -35.69 -11.15 27.91
CA LYS A 462 -34.92 -12.11 27.11
C LYS A 462 -34.09 -11.36 26.07
N ALA A 463 -32.80 -11.15 26.35
CA ALA A 463 -31.82 -10.96 25.29
C ALA A 463 -31.68 -12.31 24.56
N LYS A 464 -32.11 -12.36 23.30
CA LYS A 464 -31.93 -13.54 22.44
C LYS A 464 -30.44 -13.90 22.40
N GLN A 465 -30.11 -15.10 22.85
CA GLN A 465 -28.84 -15.76 22.55
C GLN A 465 -28.68 -15.85 21.03
N ALA A 466 -27.80 -15.02 20.46
CA ALA A 466 -27.24 -15.27 19.15
C ALA A 466 -26.17 -16.38 19.30
N ARG A 467 -26.38 -17.52 18.64
CA ARG A 467 -25.37 -18.58 18.52
C ARG A 467 -24.17 -18.05 17.71
N PRO A 468 -22.92 -18.32 18.11
CA PRO A 468 -21.73 -17.87 17.39
C PRO A 468 -21.36 -18.84 16.26
N HIS A 469 -22.26 -19.04 15.30
CA HIS A 469 -21.97 -19.76 14.04
C HIS A 469 -22.65 -19.04 12.87
N ALA A 470 -22.24 -17.80 12.59
CA ALA A 470 -22.67 -17.08 11.39
C ALA A 470 -21.79 -15.88 10.99
N TYR A 471 -20.61 -15.66 11.60
CA TYR A 471 -19.75 -14.52 11.24
C TYR A 471 -18.70 -14.82 10.16
N LEU A 472 -18.69 -16.03 9.59
CA LEU A 472 -17.74 -16.43 8.54
C LEU A 472 -18.35 -16.53 7.13
N ALA A 473 -19.62 -16.15 6.93
CA ALA A 473 -20.31 -16.30 5.63
C ALA A 473 -20.86 -15.00 5.01
N PHE A 474 -20.66 -13.83 5.64
CA PHE A 474 -21.31 -12.57 5.19
C PHE A 474 -20.37 -11.56 4.50
N LEU A 475 -19.13 -11.93 4.17
CA LEU A 475 -18.20 -11.08 3.41
C LEU A 475 -17.90 -11.59 1.98
N LEU A 476 -18.65 -12.59 1.48
CA LEU A 476 -18.41 -13.18 0.16
C LEU A 476 -19.51 -12.97 -0.91
N PHE A 477 -20.61 -12.28 -0.63
CA PHE A 477 -21.63 -12.03 -1.66
C PHE A 477 -22.34 -10.67 -1.47
N HIS A 478 -21.84 -9.62 -2.14
CA HIS A 478 -22.60 -8.76 -3.06
C HIS A 478 -21.90 -7.42 -3.32
N GLY A 479 -21.27 -7.34 -4.50
CA GLY A 479 -21.40 -6.14 -5.31
C GLY A 479 -22.74 -6.17 -6.05
N LYS A 480 -23.51 -5.09 -5.95
CA LYS A 480 -24.24 -4.42 -7.05
C LYS A 480 -25.08 -3.26 -6.52
N GLU A 481 -24.86 -2.12 -7.17
CA GLU A 481 -25.73 -0.97 -7.43
C GLU A 481 -27.07 -0.84 -6.67
N PHE A 482 -27.29 0.33 -6.07
CA PHE A 482 -28.63 0.94 -6.04
C PHE A 482 -28.54 2.47 -6.19
N LYS A 483 -29.10 2.96 -7.31
CA LYS A 483 -29.53 4.34 -7.53
C LYS A 483 -30.65 4.69 -6.55
N SER A 484 -30.65 5.90 -6.00
CA SER A 484 -31.85 6.48 -5.39
C SER A 484 -31.88 8.00 -5.60
N THR A 485 -32.95 8.42 -6.26
CA THR A 485 -33.39 9.79 -6.54
C THR A 485 -33.82 10.54 -5.26
N SER A 486 -33.65 11.87 -5.31
CA SER A 486 -34.05 12.98 -4.40
C SER A 486 -35.58 13.08 -4.12
N PRO A 487 -36.16 14.03 -3.31
CA PRO A 487 -35.60 15.32 -2.84
C PRO A 487 -36.00 15.90 -1.44
N SER A 488 -35.23 16.94 -1.06
CA SER A 488 -35.53 18.18 -0.30
C SER A 488 -36.12 18.18 1.13
N LEU A 489 -35.44 18.87 2.05
CA LEU A 489 -36.00 19.98 2.86
C LEU A 489 -34.91 20.78 3.65
N ARG A 490 -34.73 22.04 3.20
CA ARG A 490 -34.41 23.34 3.85
C ARG A 490 -33.61 23.47 5.17
N ASN A 491 -32.51 24.22 5.04
CA ASN A 491 -32.08 25.49 5.70
C ASN A 491 -32.08 25.71 7.23
N HIS A 492 -30.88 25.99 7.78
CA HIS A 492 -30.49 27.19 8.57
C HIS A 492 -28.94 27.23 8.67
N GLN A 493 -28.21 28.12 7.98
CA GLN A 493 -27.78 29.51 8.26
C GLN A 493 -26.67 29.73 9.33
N MET A 494 -25.62 30.48 8.91
CA MET A 494 -24.57 31.25 9.64
C MET A 494 -23.28 30.47 10.03
N GLY A 495 -22.02 30.90 9.76
CA GLY A 495 -21.42 32.09 9.14
C GLY A 495 -19.86 32.01 9.11
N PHE A 496 -19.24 32.61 8.08
CA PHE A 496 -17.88 33.20 7.89
C PHE A 496 -16.55 32.60 8.48
N LEU A 497 -15.71 32.03 7.58
CA LEU A 497 -14.26 32.21 7.20
C LEU A 497 -13.12 32.46 8.25
N PRO A 498 -11.78 32.24 7.96
CA PRO A 498 -11.08 31.83 6.71
C PRO A 498 -9.90 30.78 6.81
N ASN A 499 -9.47 30.30 5.62
CA ASN A 499 -8.16 29.76 5.15
C ASN A 499 -7.49 28.49 5.75
N PRO A 500 -7.09 27.51 4.91
CA PRO A 500 -6.06 26.51 5.23
C PRO A 500 -4.67 26.89 4.68
N ILE A 501 -3.66 26.63 5.50
CA ILE A 501 -2.21 26.76 5.23
C ILE A 501 -1.74 25.58 4.33
N PRO A 502 -0.72 25.75 3.47
CA PRO A 502 -0.30 24.74 2.51
C PRO A 502 0.54 23.61 3.14
N PHE A 503 0.34 22.39 2.63
CA PHE A 503 1.19 21.22 2.86
C PHE A 503 2.57 21.42 2.21
N GLN A 504 3.61 21.49 3.04
CA GLN A 504 5.00 21.25 2.65
C GLN A 504 5.67 20.37 3.70
N SER A 505 6.46 19.41 3.21
CA SER A 505 7.55 18.72 3.91
C SER A 505 7.16 17.79 5.07
N LEU A 506 7.42 16.49 4.89
CA LEU A 506 8.03 15.61 5.88
C LEU A 506 8.48 14.32 5.18
N CYS A 507 9.68 14.37 4.60
CA CYS A 507 10.55 13.21 4.41
C CYS A 507 11.43 13.11 5.64
N PHE A 508 11.37 11.98 6.35
CA PHE A 508 12.46 11.40 7.14
C PHE A 508 12.27 9.89 7.16
#